data_AF-A0A6G4TWK7-F1
#
_entry.id   AF-A0A6G4TWK7-F1
#
_cell.length_a   1.000
_cell.length_b   1.000
_cell.length_c   1.000
_cell.angle_alpha   90.00
_cell.angle_beta   90.00
_cell.angle_gamma   90.00
#
_symmetry.space_group_name_H-M   'P 1'
#
loop_
_entity.id
_entity.type
_entity.pdbx_description
1 polymer ?
#
loop_
_entity_poly.entity_id
_entity_poly.type
_entity_poly.pdbx_seq_one_letter_code
_entity_poly.pdbx_strand_id
1 'polypeptide(L)'
;MPAPAPSAAPPAKRHPPRIPRPQPVPRAAGDLVARLERGELTEDAFWREAARAGTPLVEPAGDGDAVVTFLWRGTDTTRAVLVTPNKLADPRDPGGNLMARVPGTGVWHWSIRMRRDWRATYTLAVDEGDGPAPDSQAYWPWLRTQHRPDPYNSRTLAPRWGGPPVPYVELPDAPRATDWQRRPGTPRGRVTEHTVASALLGNERRVWLYEPAGEHAEPQGDHAEPLGEHAAPPGEDTDPLPLLVLLDGEMWQPGLDVAALLDNLIADGRIPPLAALLPESLGADTRYDELTCNERFLGFLTDELLPWAASRLPLTTDPARTIAAGQSLGGLTAAYAGYAAPHRFGAVLAQSGSFWWPNGPGAEWLTARLAEAPRLPVRFRLSAGEQEWVALPACRRLHDTLTAKGYDDARYREFNGGHDYLCWRTELADGLCELLGVPR
;
A
#
# COMPACT_ATOMS: atom_id res chain seq x y z
N MET A 1 -35.56 -11.58 4.13
CA MET A 1 -35.39 -10.45 5.07
C MET A 1 -34.22 -10.81 5.98
N PRO A 2 -33.00 -10.27 5.78
CA PRO A 2 -31.95 -10.46 6.76
C PRO A 2 -32.29 -9.66 8.03
N ALA A 3 -32.04 -10.26 9.19
CA ALA A 3 -32.33 -9.66 10.48
C ALA A 3 -31.47 -8.41 10.72
N PRO A 4 -32.00 -7.36 11.39
CA PRO A 4 -31.22 -6.18 11.73
C PRO A 4 -30.09 -6.57 12.71
N ALA A 5 -28.92 -5.98 12.52
CA ALA A 5 -27.78 -6.15 13.41
C ALA A 5 -28.13 -5.66 14.84
N PRO A 6 -27.71 -6.38 15.90
CA PRO A 6 -28.01 -5.99 17.27
C PRO A 6 -27.37 -4.63 17.62
N SER A 7 -28.21 -3.71 18.10
CA SER A 7 -27.79 -2.49 18.78
C SER A 7 -27.22 -2.83 20.16
N ALA A 8 -26.21 -2.04 20.58
CA ALA A 8 -25.49 -2.03 21.87
C ALA A 8 -24.20 -2.86 22.00
N ALA A 9 -23.42 -3.02 20.92
CA ALA A 9 -21.97 -3.13 21.06
C ALA A 9 -21.35 -1.72 21.09
N PRO A 10 -20.33 -1.43 21.93
CA PRO A 10 -19.56 -0.20 21.79
C PRO A 10 -19.01 -0.11 20.36
N PRO A 11 -18.87 1.11 19.79
CA PRO A 11 -18.39 1.27 18.43
C PRO A 11 -17.04 0.56 18.29
N ALA A 12 -16.89 -0.22 17.21
CA ALA A 12 -15.65 -0.94 16.92
C ALA A 12 -14.48 0.05 16.93
N LYS A 13 -13.36 -0.36 17.51
CA LYS A 13 -12.18 0.52 17.59
C LYS A 13 -11.64 0.77 16.18
N ARG A 14 -11.50 2.04 15.79
CA ARG A 14 -10.91 2.50 14.51
C ARG A 14 -9.39 2.35 14.46
N HIS A 15 -8.88 1.20 14.88
CA HIS A 15 -7.47 0.83 14.79
C HIS A 15 -7.30 -0.69 14.92
N PRO A 16 -6.25 -1.28 14.32
CA PRO A 16 -5.94 -2.69 14.50
C PRO A 16 -5.65 -3.03 15.98
N PRO A 17 -5.77 -4.31 16.39
CA PRO A 17 -5.34 -4.75 17.71
C PRO A 17 -3.91 -4.30 18.04
N ARG A 18 -3.69 -3.75 19.22
CA ARG A 18 -2.37 -3.27 19.66
C ARG A 18 -1.66 -4.37 20.46
N ILE A 19 -1.21 -5.41 19.79
CA ILE A 19 -0.43 -6.50 20.40
C ILE A 19 1.09 -6.25 20.22
N PRO A 20 1.92 -6.62 21.21
CA PRO A 20 3.37 -6.47 21.08
C PRO A 20 3.91 -7.30 19.93
N ARG A 21 5.04 -6.88 19.36
CA ARG A 21 5.72 -7.66 18.33
C ARG A 21 6.16 -9.01 18.93
N PRO A 22 5.87 -10.15 18.29
CA PRO A 22 6.14 -11.47 18.87
C PRO A 22 7.63 -11.83 18.92
N GLN A 23 8.43 -11.27 18.01
CA GLN A 23 9.87 -11.48 17.92
C GLN A 23 10.58 -10.12 18.00
N PRO A 24 11.73 -10.03 18.69
CA PRO A 24 12.51 -8.79 18.72
C PRO A 24 12.94 -8.41 17.30
N VAL A 25 13.18 -7.11 17.08
CA VAL A 25 13.80 -6.64 15.83
C VAL A 25 15.18 -7.30 15.69
N PRO A 26 15.55 -7.85 14.51
CA PRO A 26 16.83 -8.52 14.31
C PRO A 26 17.97 -7.49 14.25
N ARG A 27 18.38 -6.97 15.41
CA ARG A 27 19.50 -6.02 15.55
C ARG A 27 20.80 -6.63 15.05
N ALA A 28 21.62 -5.83 14.40
CA ALA A 28 22.95 -6.21 13.91
C ALA A 28 23.93 -5.05 14.08
N ALA A 29 25.20 -5.27 13.76
CA ALA A 29 26.21 -4.22 13.64
C ALA A 29 26.64 -4.10 12.17
N GLY A 30 26.68 -2.87 11.65
CA GLY A 30 27.24 -2.59 10.33
C GLY A 30 28.77 -2.49 10.39
N ASP A 31 29.45 -2.94 9.34
CA ASP A 31 30.92 -2.94 9.29
C ASP A 31 31.47 -1.49 9.28
N LEU A 32 30.86 -0.60 8.50
CA LEU A 32 31.31 0.80 8.43
C LEU A 32 31.20 1.53 9.78
N VAL A 33 30.12 1.26 10.54
CA VAL A 33 29.97 1.80 11.90
C VAL A 33 31.01 1.20 12.82
N ALA A 34 31.22 -0.12 12.77
CA ALA A 34 32.18 -0.80 13.62
C ALA A 34 33.62 -0.33 13.37
N ARG A 35 33.98 -0.01 12.11
CA ARG A 35 35.27 0.60 11.76
C ARG A 35 35.45 1.99 12.38
N LEU A 36 34.39 2.80 12.41
CA LEU A 36 34.40 4.10 13.10
C LEU A 36 34.54 3.93 14.62
N GLU A 37 33.81 3.00 15.23
CA GLU A 37 33.88 2.69 16.67
C GLU A 37 35.29 2.25 17.11
N ARG A 38 35.99 1.49 16.26
CA ARG A 38 37.38 1.06 16.51
C ARG A 38 38.44 2.12 16.20
N GLY A 39 38.04 3.29 15.69
CA GLY A 39 38.96 4.36 15.30
C GLY A 39 39.76 4.08 14.02
N GLU A 40 39.32 3.13 13.20
CA GLU A 40 39.95 2.79 11.91
C GLU A 40 39.59 3.81 10.81
N LEU A 41 38.63 4.69 11.09
CA LEU A 41 38.12 5.70 10.16
C LEU A 41 37.79 6.99 10.91
N THR A 42 38.01 8.15 10.27
CA THR A 42 37.57 9.45 10.83
C THR A 42 36.09 9.69 10.52
N GLU A 43 35.41 10.53 11.32
CA GLU A 43 34.01 10.89 11.06
C GLU A 43 33.80 11.49 9.66
N ASP A 44 34.72 12.32 9.17
CA ASP A 44 34.63 12.88 7.81
C ASP A 44 34.83 11.83 6.71
N ALA A 45 35.69 10.83 6.94
CA ALA A 45 35.80 9.70 6.03
C ALA A 45 34.51 8.87 6.02
N PHE A 46 33.87 8.71 7.20
CA PHE A 46 32.64 7.93 7.36
C PHE A 46 31.51 8.56 6.56
N TRP A 47 31.29 9.87 6.72
CA TRP A 47 30.23 10.57 6.00
C TRP A 47 30.49 10.66 4.50
N ARG A 48 31.74 10.70 4.05
CA ARG A 48 32.06 10.60 2.62
C ARG A 48 31.70 9.23 2.03
N GLU A 49 31.98 8.16 2.76
CA GLU A 49 31.61 6.80 2.34
C GLU A 49 30.08 6.61 2.35
N ALA A 50 29.40 7.08 3.39
CA ALA A 50 27.95 7.03 3.49
C ALA A 50 27.24 7.85 2.40
N ALA A 51 27.71 9.08 2.13
CA ALA A 51 27.15 9.90 1.06
C ALA A 51 27.34 9.29 -0.34
N ARG A 52 28.46 8.58 -0.55
CA ARG A 52 28.73 7.87 -1.81
C ARG A 52 27.83 6.64 -1.98
N ALA A 53 27.57 5.90 -0.90
CA ALA A 53 26.70 4.72 -0.92
C ALA A 53 25.20 5.10 -0.94
N GLY A 54 24.85 6.25 -0.38
CA GLY A 54 23.48 6.63 -0.03
C GLY A 54 23.03 5.97 1.28
N THR A 55 21.92 6.44 1.83
CA THR A 55 21.30 5.88 3.04
C THR A 55 19.94 5.23 2.76
N PRO A 56 19.52 4.26 3.60
CA PRO A 56 20.33 3.56 4.61
C PRO A 56 21.49 2.77 3.97
N LEU A 57 22.59 2.56 4.71
CA LEU A 57 23.69 1.72 4.22
C LEU A 57 23.22 0.27 4.12
N VAL A 58 23.70 -0.45 3.11
CA VAL A 58 23.39 -1.86 2.89
C VAL A 58 24.69 -2.64 2.72
N GLU A 59 24.95 -3.54 3.66
CA GLU A 59 26.19 -4.32 3.75
C GLU A 59 25.85 -5.82 3.69
N PRO A 60 26.53 -6.65 2.86
CA PRO A 60 26.25 -8.09 2.81
C PRO A 60 26.49 -8.78 4.17
N ALA A 61 25.62 -9.73 4.54
CA ALA A 61 25.67 -10.39 5.86
C ALA A 61 25.80 -11.94 5.81
N GLY A 62 26.20 -12.49 4.66
CA GLY A 62 26.17 -13.95 4.42
C GLY A 62 24.73 -14.48 4.26
N ASP A 63 24.59 -15.74 3.80
CA ASP A 63 23.32 -16.49 3.79
C ASP A 63 22.10 -15.81 3.12
N GLY A 64 22.34 -14.96 2.10
CA GLY A 64 21.24 -14.24 1.43
C GLY A 64 20.68 -13.06 2.23
N ASP A 65 21.37 -12.63 3.28
CA ASP A 65 21.03 -11.48 4.11
C ASP A 65 21.93 -10.26 3.85
N ALA A 66 21.47 -9.12 4.33
CA ALA A 66 22.21 -7.87 4.42
C ALA A 66 21.97 -7.19 5.79
N VAL A 67 22.96 -6.45 6.27
CA VAL A 67 22.81 -5.47 7.33
C VAL A 67 22.37 -4.16 6.71
N VAL A 68 21.27 -3.60 7.23
CA VAL A 68 20.74 -2.29 6.86
C VAL A 68 21.01 -1.34 8.00
N THR A 69 21.82 -0.32 7.77
CA THR A 69 22.19 0.68 8.78
C THR A 69 21.58 2.03 8.44
N PHE A 70 20.60 2.44 9.25
CA PHE A 70 20.03 3.78 9.22
C PHE A 70 20.98 4.73 9.94
N LEU A 71 21.11 5.95 9.42
CA LEU A 71 22.09 6.93 9.90
C LEU A 71 21.45 8.29 10.14
N TRP A 72 21.98 9.01 11.12
CA TRP A 72 21.71 10.43 11.32
C TRP A 72 22.99 11.16 11.73
N ARG A 73 23.19 12.36 11.19
CA ARG A 73 24.30 13.24 11.56
C ARG A 73 23.82 14.19 12.64
N GLY A 74 24.09 13.84 13.89
CA GLY A 74 23.71 14.63 15.05
C GLY A 74 24.63 15.82 15.27
N THR A 75 24.13 16.76 16.07
CA THR A 75 24.85 17.91 16.60
C THR A 75 25.10 17.72 18.11
N ASP A 76 25.77 18.68 18.75
CA ASP A 76 25.96 18.67 20.21
C ASP A 76 24.65 18.81 20.99
N THR A 77 23.56 19.26 20.34
CA THR A 77 22.25 19.38 20.96
C THR A 77 21.35 18.17 20.72
N THR A 78 21.71 17.28 19.78
CA THR A 78 20.91 16.08 19.48
C THR A 78 20.85 15.16 20.71
N ARG A 79 19.65 15.02 21.30
CA ARG A 79 19.39 14.22 22.49
C ARG A 79 18.92 12.81 22.15
N ALA A 80 18.14 12.66 21.07
CA ALA A 80 17.64 11.37 20.63
C ALA A 80 17.33 11.37 19.13
N VAL A 81 17.50 10.21 18.51
CA VAL A 81 17.03 9.97 17.14
C VAL A 81 16.22 8.68 17.14
N LEU A 82 15.01 8.74 16.61
CA LEU A 82 14.10 7.63 16.46
C LEU A 82 13.99 7.26 14.98
N VAL A 83 14.23 5.99 14.64
CA VAL A 83 13.98 5.47 13.30
C VAL A 83 12.77 4.55 13.31
N THR A 84 11.86 4.70 12.35
CA THR A 84 10.63 3.88 12.30
C THR A 84 10.49 3.24 10.93
N PRO A 85 11.14 2.11 10.65
CA PRO A 85 10.88 1.35 9.44
C PRO A 85 9.51 0.69 9.49
N ASN A 86 8.80 0.65 8.36
CA ASN A 86 7.43 0.18 8.26
C ASN A 86 7.28 -1.24 8.86
N LYS A 87 6.43 -1.36 9.88
CA LYS A 87 6.10 -2.61 10.59
C LYS A 87 7.30 -3.39 11.16
N LEU A 88 8.42 -2.72 11.40
CA LEU A 88 9.49 -3.27 12.27
C LEU A 88 9.43 -2.69 13.68
N ALA A 89 9.23 -1.39 13.78
CA ALA A 89 9.11 -0.70 15.06
C ALA A 89 7.83 -1.11 15.79
N ASP A 90 7.95 -1.62 17.04
CA ASP A 90 6.79 -1.83 17.91
C ASP A 90 6.32 -0.47 18.47
N PRO A 91 5.10 -0.01 18.15
CA PRO A 91 4.58 1.26 18.67
C PRO A 91 4.45 1.28 20.20
N ARG A 92 4.40 0.11 20.86
CA ARG A 92 4.30 -0.04 22.31
C ARG A 92 5.66 0.08 23.01
N ASP A 93 6.74 -0.13 22.29
CA ASP A 93 8.11 0.01 22.78
C ASP A 93 8.92 0.89 21.80
N PRO A 94 8.69 2.20 21.79
CA PRO A 94 9.46 3.10 20.95
C PRO A 94 10.95 3.15 21.31
N GLY A 95 11.32 2.79 22.55
CA GLY A 95 12.71 2.79 23.02
C GLY A 95 13.58 1.84 22.19
N GLY A 96 13.05 0.69 21.78
CA GLY A 96 13.77 -0.27 20.91
C GLY A 96 14.18 0.27 19.53
N ASN A 97 13.67 1.44 19.15
CA ASN A 97 13.92 2.09 17.87
C ASN A 97 14.79 3.35 17.98
N LEU A 98 15.29 3.67 19.18
CA LEU A 98 16.26 4.73 19.36
C LEU A 98 17.60 4.34 18.73
N MET A 99 18.17 5.27 17.97
CA MET A 99 19.49 5.12 17.41
C MET A 99 20.54 5.27 18.52
N ALA A 100 21.63 4.52 18.39
CA ALA A 100 22.79 4.68 19.26
C ALA A 100 23.73 5.73 18.67
N ARG A 101 24.42 6.48 19.53
CA ARG A 101 25.47 7.40 19.11
C ARG A 101 26.83 6.68 19.22
N VAL A 102 27.64 6.75 18.16
CA VAL A 102 29.02 6.27 18.21
C VAL A 102 29.83 7.19 19.13
N PRO A 103 30.44 6.66 20.22
CA PRO A 103 31.12 7.49 21.21
C PRO A 103 32.15 8.45 20.60
N GLY A 104 32.12 9.72 21.01
CA GLY A 104 33.08 10.74 20.56
C GLY A 104 32.81 11.33 19.17
N THR A 105 31.71 10.98 18.50
CA THR A 105 31.40 11.44 17.13
C THR A 105 29.97 12.00 17.02
N GLY A 106 29.65 12.71 15.94
CA GLY A 106 28.27 13.10 15.59
C GLY A 106 27.41 11.98 14.99
N VAL A 107 27.92 10.75 14.87
CA VAL A 107 27.25 9.67 14.14
C VAL A 107 26.24 8.93 15.00
N TRP A 108 24.98 8.96 14.58
CA TRP A 108 23.91 8.13 15.14
C TRP A 108 23.57 7.01 14.17
N HIS A 109 23.36 5.80 14.68
CA HIS A 109 23.07 4.62 13.86
C HIS A 109 22.04 3.68 14.49
N TRP A 110 21.34 2.95 13.63
CA TRP A 110 20.47 1.83 14.02
C TRP A 110 20.50 0.78 12.91
N SER A 111 21.02 -0.41 13.24
CA SER A 111 21.31 -1.44 12.25
C SER A 111 20.48 -2.71 12.48
N ILE A 112 19.97 -3.29 11.38
CA ILE A 112 19.18 -4.52 11.39
C ILE A 112 19.70 -5.49 10.34
N ARG A 113 19.52 -6.78 10.58
CA ARG A 113 19.78 -7.83 9.58
C ARG A 113 18.47 -8.23 8.91
N MET A 114 18.46 -8.24 7.57
CA MET A 114 17.31 -8.60 6.75
C MET A 114 17.72 -9.44 5.55
N ARG A 115 16.84 -10.35 5.14
CA ARG A 115 16.92 -11.01 3.83
C ARG A 115 16.99 -9.96 2.72
N ARG A 116 17.78 -10.23 1.68
CA ARG A 116 18.11 -9.28 0.60
C ARG A 116 16.94 -8.91 -0.32
N ASP A 117 15.79 -9.55 -0.16
CA ASP A 117 14.54 -9.20 -0.85
C ASP A 117 13.63 -8.26 -0.05
N TRP A 118 14.09 -7.78 1.11
CA TRP A 118 13.34 -6.86 1.96
C TRP A 118 13.26 -5.44 1.38
N ARG A 119 12.14 -4.77 1.65
CA ARG A 119 11.95 -3.34 1.38
C ARG A 119 10.96 -2.72 2.36
N ALA A 120 11.17 -1.43 2.67
CA ALA A 120 10.26 -0.67 3.52
C ALA A 120 10.47 0.84 3.37
N THR A 121 9.39 1.59 3.50
CA THR A 121 9.44 3.00 3.90
C THR A 121 9.90 3.13 5.34
N TYR A 122 10.46 4.27 5.70
CA TYR A 122 10.82 4.59 7.08
C TYR A 122 10.69 6.09 7.35
N THR A 123 10.63 6.45 8.62
CA THR A 123 10.76 7.85 9.07
C THR A 123 11.89 8.01 10.06
N LEU A 124 12.45 9.21 10.11
CA LEU A 124 13.37 9.66 11.15
C LEU A 124 12.69 10.76 11.95
N ALA A 125 12.81 10.71 13.26
CA ALA A 125 12.38 11.79 14.13
C ALA A 125 13.48 12.14 15.13
N VAL A 126 13.73 13.43 15.32
CA VAL A 126 14.93 13.91 16.01
C VAL A 126 14.54 14.87 17.12
N ASP A 127 15.09 14.63 18.30
CA ASP A 127 15.05 15.54 19.43
C ASP A 127 16.37 16.32 19.48
N GLU A 128 16.32 17.63 19.18
CA GLU A 128 17.48 18.52 19.21
C GLU A 128 17.65 19.19 20.59
N GLY A 129 17.07 18.61 21.64
CA GLY A 129 17.23 19.07 23.02
C GLY A 129 16.18 20.09 23.47
N ASP A 130 15.28 20.50 22.59
CA ASP A 130 14.19 21.45 22.84
C ASP A 130 12.86 20.78 23.24
N GLY A 131 12.81 19.45 23.23
CA GLY A 131 11.63 18.68 23.59
C GLY A 131 11.33 18.57 25.09
N PRO A 132 10.15 18.01 25.44
CA PRO A 132 9.80 17.65 26.82
C PRO A 132 10.85 16.75 27.49
N ALA A 133 10.79 16.64 28.82
CA ALA A 133 11.65 15.71 29.55
C ALA A 133 11.42 14.25 29.05
N PRO A 134 12.47 13.44 28.81
CA PRO A 134 12.34 12.10 28.24
C PRO A 134 11.47 11.11 29.03
N ASP A 135 11.33 11.33 30.34
CA ASP A 135 10.51 10.54 31.25
C ASP A 135 9.03 10.99 31.30
N SER A 136 8.70 12.10 30.64
CA SER A 136 7.34 12.64 30.62
C SER A 136 6.41 11.84 29.70
N GLN A 137 5.13 11.76 30.07
CA GLN A 137 4.10 11.12 29.25
C GLN A 137 3.93 11.77 27.86
N ALA A 138 4.31 13.05 27.73
CA ALA A 138 4.24 13.80 26.49
C ALA A 138 5.40 13.54 25.52
N TYR A 139 6.51 12.97 26.00
CA TYR A 139 7.74 12.86 25.21
C TYR A 139 7.57 12.03 23.94
N TRP A 140 7.08 10.81 24.06
CA TRP A 140 6.95 9.89 22.93
C TRP A 140 5.90 10.30 21.88
N PRO A 141 4.74 10.85 22.27
CA PRO A 141 3.84 11.50 21.31
C PRO A 141 4.52 12.67 20.59
N TRP A 142 5.27 13.52 21.31
CA TRP A 142 5.95 14.67 20.73
C TRP A 142 7.11 14.27 19.79
N LEU A 143 8.00 13.36 20.20
CA LEU A 143 9.16 12.96 19.41
C LEU A 143 8.72 12.42 18.05
N ARG A 144 7.66 11.62 18.02
CA ARG A 144 7.10 11.07 16.76
C ARG A 144 6.57 12.13 15.78
N THR A 145 6.38 13.38 16.20
CA THR A 145 5.99 14.46 15.27
C THR A 145 7.19 15.26 14.78
N GLN A 146 8.38 15.07 15.35
CA GLN A 146 9.61 15.79 14.98
C GLN A 146 10.30 15.18 13.76
N HIS A 147 9.55 14.96 12.69
CA HIS A 147 10.06 14.32 11.48
C HIS A 147 11.22 15.11 10.86
N ARG A 148 12.21 14.37 10.37
CA ARG A 148 13.33 14.89 9.58
C ARG A 148 13.48 14.07 8.29
N PRO A 149 13.78 14.72 7.15
CA PRO A 149 14.15 13.99 5.95
C PRO A 149 15.48 13.26 6.17
N ASP A 150 15.69 12.16 5.47
CA ASP A 150 17.02 11.56 5.36
C ASP A 150 17.78 12.27 4.24
N PRO A 151 18.80 13.11 4.56
CA PRO A 151 19.45 13.97 3.57
C PRO A 151 20.31 13.18 2.56
N TYR A 152 20.62 11.91 2.85
CA TYR A 152 21.44 11.07 1.99
C TYR A 152 20.62 9.99 1.25
N ASN A 153 19.28 10.04 1.36
CA ASN A 153 18.39 9.15 0.63
C ASN A 153 17.53 9.92 -0.37
N SER A 154 17.85 9.78 -1.65
CA SER A 154 17.05 10.35 -2.76
C SER A 154 15.83 9.50 -3.12
N ARG A 155 15.69 8.29 -2.55
CA ARG A 155 14.61 7.36 -2.84
C ARG A 155 13.44 7.63 -1.91
N THR A 156 12.40 8.25 -2.45
CA THR A 156 11.19 8.60 -1.70
C THR A 156 9.91 8.16 -2.41
N LEU A 157 8.83 7.97 -1.64
CA LEU A 157 7.49 7.70 -2.12
C LEU A 157 6.55 8.84 -1.74
N ALA A 158 5.57 9.17 -2.58
CA ALA A 158 4.53 10.12 -2.23
C ALA A 158 3.72 9.62 -1.01
N PRO A 159 3.34 10.49 -0.06
CA PRO A 159 2.45 10.13 1.03
C PRO A 159 0.98 10.16 0.59
N ARG A 160 0.11 9.41 1.31
CA ARG A 160 -1.35 9.53 1.17
C ARG A 160 -1.81 10.84 1.82
N TRP A 161 -2.66 11.60 1.12
CA TRP A 161 -3.21 12.90 1.55
C TRP A 161 -2.20 14.06 1.66
N GLY A 162 -1.11 13.98 0.92
CA GLY A 162 -0.08 15.03 0.89
C GLY A 162 0.88 14.99 2.07
N GLY A 163 1.77 15.98 2.13
CA GLY A 163 2.91 16.01 3.05
C GLY A 163 4.24 15.70 2.35
N PRO A 164 5.35 15.67 3.11
CA PRO A 164 6.67 15.39 2.54
C PRO A 164 6.76 13.95 2.04
N PRO A 165 7.50 13.69 0.94
CA PRO A 165 7.82 12.34 0.50
C PRO A 165 8.47 11.49 1.60
N VAL A 166 8.09 10.22 1.66
CA VAL A 166 8.58 9.28 2.67
C VAL A 166 9.77 8.51 2.11
N PRO A 167 10.95 8.52 2.76
CA PRO A 167 12.10 7.78 2.27
C PRO A 167 11.88 6.28 2.39
N TYR A 168 12.53 5.52 1.52
CA TYR A 168 12.49 4.07 1.58
C TYR A 168 13.83 3.40 1.32
N VAL A 169 13.91 2.16 1.76
CA VAL A 169 15.00 1.22 1.47
C VAL A 169 14.45 0.06 0.67
N GLU A 170 15.18 -0.31 -0.38
CA GLU A 170 14.89 -1.47 -1.22
C GLU A 170 16.22 -2.23 -1.41
N LEU A 171 16.28 -3.44 -0.86
CA LEU A 171 17.49 -4.25 -0.90
C LEU A 171 17.73 -4.85 -2.29
N PRO A 172 18.96 -5.32 -2.59
CA PRO A 172 19.36 -5.61 -3.97
C PRO A 172 18.44 -6.60 -4.71
N ASP A 173 17.93 -7.60 -4.00
CA ASP A 173 17.15 -8.70 -4.56
C ASP A 173 15.64 -8.49 -4.36
N ALA A 174 15.23 -7.33 -3.82
CA ALA A 174 13.83 -7.00 -3.61
C ALA A 174 13.12 -6.79 -4.96
N PRO A 175 11.82 -7.15 -5.08
CA PRO A 175 11.08 -6.95 -6.31
C PRO A 175 11.11 -5.48 -6.74
N ARG A 176 11.56 -5.21 -7.97
CA ARG A 176 11.64 -3.85 -8.49
C ARG A 176 10.29 -3.45 -9.07
N ALA A 177 9.82 -2.24 -8.74
CA ALA A 177 8.60 -1.66 -9.30
C ALA A 177 8.86 -1.04 -10.69
N THR A 178 9.54 -1.75 -11.59
CA THR A 178 9.92 -1.21 -12.93
C THR A 178 8.71 -0.90 -13.79
N ASP A 179 7.62 -1.67 -13.65
CA ASP A 179 6.38 -1.45 -14.39
C ASP A 179 5.72 -0.09 -14.08
N TRP A 180 6.14 0.58 -13.00
CA TRP A 180 5.62 1.90 -12.61
C TRP A 180 6.37 3.06 -13.27
N GLN A 181 7.47 2.79 -13.97
CA GLN A 181 8.26 3.82 -14.63
C GLN A 181 7.67 4.10 -16.01
N ARG A 182 7.38 5.37 -16.31
CA ARG A 182 6.96 5.78 -17.66
C ARG A 182 8.05 5.40 -18.66
N ARG A 183 7.70 4.61 -19.68
CA ARG A 183 8.61 4.18 -20.74
C ARG A 183 8.37 5.01 -22.00
N PRO A 184 9.43 5.51 -22.67
CA PRO A 184 9.28 6.14 -23.97
C PRO A 184 8.65 5.19 -24.99
N GLY A 185 7.71 5.69 -25.80
CA GLY A 185 7.05 4.92 -26.86
C GLY A 185 5.93 3.97 -26.40
N THR A 186 5.66 3.86 -25.10
CA THR A 186 4.48 3.12 -24.61
C THR A 186 3.21 3.94 -24.87
N PRO A 187 2.18 3.36 -25.54
CA PRO A 187 0.88 4.01 -25.71
C PRO A 187 0.29 4.41 -24.36
N ARG A 188 -0.18 5.66 -24.26
CA ARG A 188 -0.65 6.24 -23.02
C ARG A 188 -2.17 6.20 -22.95
N GLY A 189 -2.70 5.61 -21.89
CA GLY A 189 -4.09 5.77 -21.52
C GLY A 189 -4.39 7.21 -21.06
N ARG A 190 -5.67 7.54 -21.00
CA ARG A 190 -6.17 8.83 -20.56
C ARG A 190 -6.73 8.73 -19.15
N VAL A 191 -6.25 9.57 -18.25
CA VAL A 191 -6.83 9.75 -16.92
C VAL A 191 -7.66 11.04 -16.90
N THR A 192 -8.90 10.94 -16.45
CA THR A 192 -9.77 12.09 -16.18
C THR A 192 -10.20 12.11 -14.73
N GLU A 193 -10.22 13.30 -14.12
CA GLU A 193 -10.71 13.50 -12.75
C GLU A 193 -12.13 14.03 -12.80
N HIS A 194 -13.03 13.42 -12.04
CA HIS A 194 -14.44 13.80 -11.96
C HIS A 194 -14.87 13.91 -10.50
N THR A 195 -15.80 14.81 -10.21
CA THR A 195 -16.51 14.83 -8.93
C THR A 195 -17.79 14.03 -9.07
N VAL A 196 -17.96 12.99 -8.24
CA VAL A 196 -19.14 12.13 -8.21
C VAL A 196 -19.87 12.33 -6.89
N ALA A 197 -21.10 12.84 -6.97
CA ALA A 197 -21.99 12.96 -5.83
C ALA A 197 -22.68 11.62 -5.53
N SER A 198 -22.81 11.28 -4.25
CA SER A 198 -23.46 10.06 -3.77
C SER A 198 -24.62 10.42 -2.85
N ALA A 199 -25.82 10.00 -3.23
CA ALA A 199 -26.99 10.12 -2.37
C ALA A 199 -26.92 9.08 -1.23
N LEU A 200 -26.37 7.90 -1.53
CA LEU A 200 -26.15 6.83 -0.55
C LEU A 200 -25.13 7.21 0.52
N LEU A 201 -24.13 8.04 0.22
CA LEU A 201 -23.12 8.46 1.21
C LEU A 201 -23.37 9.86 1.77
N GLY A 202 -24.20 10.67 1.09
CA GLY A 202 -24.44 12.05 1.50
C GLY A 202 -23.19 12.93 1.37
N ASN A 203 -22.29 12.57 0.44
CA ASN A 203 -21.08 13.31 0.13
C ASN A 203 -20.80 13.29 -1.37
N GLU A 204 -19.80 14.06 -1.79
CA GLU A 204 -19.19 13.97 -3.10
C GLU A 204 -17.71 13.66 -2.94
N ARG A 205 -17.12 13.02 -3.95
CA ARG A 205 -15.69 12.68 -3.94
C ARG A 205 -15.12 12.75 -5.34
N ARG A 206 -13.81 12.89 -5.42
CA ARG A 206 -13.11 12.72 -6.68
C ARG A 206 -13.08 11.26 -7.08
N VAL A 207 -13.16 11.03 -8.38
CA VAL A 207 -12.97 9.72 -9.02
C VAL A 207 -12.05 9.95 -10.20
N TRP A 208 -10.91 9.27 -10.22
CA TRP A 208 -10.10 9.19 -11.42
C TRP A 208 -10.62 8.04 -12.29
N LEU A 209 -10.93 8.34 -13.54
CA LEU A 209 -11.30 7.39 -14.58
C LEU A 209 -10.13 7.24 -15.54
N TYR A 210 -9.54 6.04 -15.57
CA TYR A 210 -8.54 5.64 -16.56
C TYR A 210 -9.23 4.93 -17.73
N GLU A 211 -8.95 5.41 -18.93
CA GLU A 211 -9.31 4.82 -20.21
C GLU A 211 -8.02 4.33 -20.90
N PRO A 212 -7.95 3.08 -21.37
CA PRO A 212 -6.73 2.56 -22.00
C PRO A 212 -6.47 3.26 -23.33
N ALA A 213 -5.21 3.24 -23.80
CA ALA A 213 -4.90 3.73 -25.14
C ALA A 213 -5.70 2.96 -26.20
N GLY A 214 -6.31 3.67 -27.15
CA GLY A 214 -7.02 3.03 -28.25
C GLY A 214 -6.09 2.18 -29.12
N GLU A 215 -6.64 1.18 -29.83
CA GLU A 215 -5.89 0.18 -30.63
C GLU A 215 -4.99 0.79 -31.74
N HIS A 216 -5.10 2.10 -32.00
CA HIS A 216 -4.30 2.85 -32.98
C HIS A 216 -3.70 4.16 -32.44
N ALA A 217 -3.56 4.32 -31.12
CA ALA A 217 -2.94 5.51 -30.55
C ALA A 217 -1.43 5.54 -30.88
N GLU A 218 -1.03 6.37 -31.86
CA GLU A 218 0.39 6.69 -32.06
C GLU A 218 0.95 7.32 -30.77
N PRO A 219 2.23 7.06 -30.42
CA PRO A 219 2.86 7.63 -29.25
C PRO A 219 2.91 9.16 -29.34
N GLN A 220 1.95 9.84 -28.72
CA GLN A 220 1.90 11.30 -28.66
C GLN A 220 2.92 11.81 -27.63
N GLY A 221 3.71 12.82 -28.05
CA GLY A 221 4.59 13.60 -27.18
C GLY A 221 3.82 14.35 -26.10
N ASP A 222 4.54 14.91 -25.12
CA ASP A 222 4.06 15.37 -23.80
C ASP A 222 3.01 16.52 -23.78
N HIS A 223 2.31 16.79 -24.88
CA HIS A 223 1.24 17.78 -24.98
C HIS A 223 -0.01 17.15 -25.58
N ALA A 224 -0.88 16.61 -24.71
CA ALA A 224 -2.23 16.23 -25.08
C ALA A 224 -3.13 17.47 -25.03
N GLU A 225 -3.56 17.97 -26.19
CA GLU A 225 -4.67 18.92 -26.28
C GLU A 225 -5.98 18.25 -25.82
N PRO A 226 -6.89 18.96 -25.13
CA PRO A 226 -8.16 18.39 -24.74
C PRO A 226 -9.02 18.11 -25.98
N LEU A 227 -9.40 16.84 -26.19
CA LEU A 227 -10.53 16.53 -27.06
C LEU A 227 -11.79 17.17 -26.46
N GLY A 228 -12.48 18.00 -27.24
CA GLY A 228 -13.73 18.65 -26.85
C GLY A 228 -14.82 17.64 -26.44
N GLU A 229 -15.85 18.13 -25.75
CA GLU A 229 -16.96 17.40 -25.10
C GLU A 229 -17.84 16.50 -26.01
N HIS A 230 -17.38 16.15 -27.21
CA HIS A 230 -18.11 15.38 -28.20
C HIS A 230 -17.25 14.22 -28.76
N ALA A 231 -16.79 13.33 -27.88
CA ALA A 231 -16.42 11.99 -28.31
C ALA A 231 -17.70 11.27 -28.79
N ALA A 232 -17.69 10.79 -30.03
CA ALA A 232 -18.79 10.00 -30.57
C ALA A 232 -19.06 8.78 -29.67
N PRO A 233 -20.32 8.36 -29.48
CA PRO A 233 -20.62 7.14 -28.74
C PRO A 233 -19.88 5.96 -29.39
N PRO A 234 -19.30 5.03 -28.60
CA PRO A 234 -18.62 3.87 -29.15
C PRO A 234 -19.60 3.08 -30.02
N GLY A 235 -19.14 2.65 -31.20
CA GLY A 235 -19.92 1.81 -32.11
C GLY A 235 -20.28 0.47 -31.46
N GLU A 236 -21.39 -0.11 -31.90
CA GLU A 236 -21.99 -1.36 -31.36
C GLU A 236 -21.08 -2.61 -31.42
N ASP A 237 -19.89 -2.53 -32.04
CA ASP A 237 -18.96 -3.64 -32.29
C ASP A 237 -17.72 -3.67 -31.36
N THR A 238 -17.66 -2.85 -30.30
CA THR A 238 -16.53 -2.87 -29.35
C THR A 238 -16.78 -3.83 -28.18
N ASP A 239 -15.89 -4.82 -27.96
CA ASP A 239 -15.95 -5.69 -26.77
C ASP A 239 -15.88 -4.83 -25.50
N PRO A 240 -16.86 -4.93 -24.57
CA PRO A 240 -16.87 -4.10 -23.38
C PRO A 240 -15.61 -4.27 -22.52
N LEU A 241 -15.02 -3.16 -22.08
CA LEU A 241 -13.78 -3.16 -21.32
C LEU A 241 -13.95 -3.89 -19.97
N PRO A 242 -13.00 -4.77 -19.58
CA PRO A 242 -12.83 -5.19 -18.20
C PRO A 242 -12.70 -3.98 -17.28
N LEU A 243 -13.11 -4.13 -16.02
CA LEU A 243 -13.18 -3.03 -15.08
C LEU A 243 -12.36 -3.30 -13.82
N LEU A 244 -11.51 -2.35 -13.45
CA LEU A 244 -10.82 -2.31 -12.17
C LEU A 244 -11.41 -1.20 -11.29
N VAL A 245 -11.99 -1.54 -10.15
CA VAL A 245 -12.32 -0.57 -9.10
C VAL A 245 -11.21 -0.61 -8.05
N LEU A 246 -10.35 0.40 -8.03
CA LEU A 246 -9.17 0.48 -7.16
C LEU A 246 -9.39 1.54 -6.07
N LEU A 247 -9.60 1.08 -4.84
CA LEU A 247 -9.85 1.93 -3.67
C LEU A 247 -8.58 2.67 -3.23
N ASP A 248 -8.74 3.72 -2.40
CA ASP A 248 -7.70 4.71 -2.08
C ASP A 248 -7.20 5.45 -3.34
N GLY A 249 -8.15 5.87 -4.20
CA GLY A 249 -7.86 6.39 -5.53
C GLY A 249 -6.83 7.51 -5.53
N GLU A 250 -6.88 8.41 -4.54
CA GLU A 250 -5.99 9.57 -4.43
C GLU A 250 -4.52 9.19 -4.23
N MET A 251 -4.25 8.01 -3.68
CA MET A 251 -2.89 7.50 -3.54
C MET A 251 -2.41 6.90 -4.85
N TRP A 252 -3.26 6.11 -5.52
CA TRP A 252 -2.90 5.44 -6.77
C TRP A 252 -2.77 6.42 -7.93
N GLN A 253 -3.64 7.42 -7.96
CA GLN A 253 -3.63 8.50 -8.94
C GLN A 253 -4.02 9.84 -8.27
N PRO A 254 -3.24 10.91 -8.42
CA PRO A 254 -1.94 10.99 -9.09
C PRO A 254 -0.75 10.54 -8.23
N GLY A 255 -0.95 10.12 -6.97
CA GLY A 255 0.14 9.92 -6.00
C GLY A 255 1.25 8.95 -6.45
N LEU A 256 0.89 7.81 -7.05
CA LEU A 256 1.83 6.78 -7.50
C LEU A 256 1.88 6.59 -9.01
N ASP A 257 1.06 7.32 -9.77
CA ASP A 257 0.93 7.22 -11.23
C ASP A 257 0.59 5.80 -11.73
N VAL A 258 -0.48 5.21 -11.18
CA VAL A 258 -0.97 3.87 -11.59
C VAL A 258 -1.29 3.78 -13.08
N ALA A 259 -1.57 4.90 -13.75
CA ALA A 259 -1.71 4.93 -15.20
C ALA A 259 -0.46 4.38 -15.91
N ALA A 260 0.75 4.74 -15.46
CA ALA A 260 1.99 4.21 -16.03
C ALA A 260 2.10 2.69 -15.85
N LEU A 261 1.65 2.15 -14.71
CA LEU A 261 1.57 0.71 -14.51
C LEU A 261 0.63 0.06 -15.55
N LEU A 262 -0.60 0.56 -15.66
CA LEU A 262 -1.60 -0.03 -16.55
C LEU A 262 -1.15 0.04 -18.01
N ASP A 263 -0.66 1.20 -18.46
CA ASP A 263 -0.10 1.40 -19.80
C ASP A 263 1.01 0.39 -20.11
N ASN A 264 1.94 0.20 -19.16
CA ASN A 264 3.05 -0.72 -19.35
C ASN A 264 2.60 -2.18 -19.41
N LEU A 265 1.69 -2.60 -18.52
CA LEU A 265 1.18 -3.97 -18.52
C LEU A 265 0.36 -4.28 -19.78
N ILE A 266 -0.43 -3.31 -20.27
CA ILE A 266 -1.21 -3.43 -21.51
C ILE A 266 -0.27 -3.51 -22.72
N ALA A 267 0.71 -2.60 -22.82
CA ALA A 267 1.65 -2.58 -23.93
C ALA A 267 2.52 -3.85 -24.00
N ASP A 268 2.81 -4.47 -22.86
CA ASP A 268 3.55 -5.74 -22.79
C ASP A 268 2.65 -6.96 -23.03
N GLY A 269 1.35 -6.77 -23.28
CA GLY A 269 0.37 -7.85 -23.45
C GLY A 269 0.17 -8.71 -22.20
N ARG A 270 0.57 -8.21 -21.02
CA ARG A 270 0.46 -8.93 -19.74
C ARG A 270 -0.96 -8.89 -19.19
N ILE A 271 -1.73 -7.88 -19.54
CA ILE A 271 -3.17 -7.75 -19.29
C ILE A 271 -3.85 -7.18 -20.55
N PRO A 272 -5.13 -7.48 -20.80
CA PRO A 272 -5.89 -6.81 -21.86
C PRO A 272 -6.11 -5.32 -21.51
N PRO A 273 -6.43 -4.48 -22.51
CA PRO A 273 -6.97 -3.14 -22.25
C PRO A 273 -8.13 -3.20 -21.25
N LEU A 274 -8.13 -2.31 -20.25
CA LEU A 274 -9.17 -2.24 -19.22
C LEU A 274 -9.45 -0.78 -18.84
N ALA A 275 -10.65 -0.51 -18.33
CA ALA A 275 -10.98 0.74 -17.68
C ALA A 275 -10.72 0.64 -16.17
N ALA A 276 -10.26 1.71 -15.53
CA ALA A 276 -10.12 1.74 -14.07
C ALA A 276 -10.86 2.93 -13.43
N LEU A 277 -11.55 2.64 -12.32
CA LEU A 277 -12.25 3.59 -11.46
C LEU A 277 -11.52 3.68 -10.13
N LEU A 278 -11.09 4.89 -9.78
CA LEU A 278 -10.30 5.13 -8.59
C LEU A 278 -11.04 6.15 -7.71
N PRO A 279 -12.00 5.71 -6.87
CA PRO A 279 -12.70 6.62 -5.98
C PRO A 279 -11.79 7.09 -4.83
N GLU A 280 -11.79 8.40 -4.59
CA GLU A 280 -11.12 9.02 -3.46
C GLU A 280 -11.71 8.53 -2.12
N SER A 281 -10.83 8.29 -1.15
CA SER A 281 -11.22 7.86 0.20
C SER A 281 -11.41 9.00 1.20
N LEU A 282 -11.36 10.24 0.71
CA LEU A 282 -11.55 11.48 1.45
C LEU A 282 -10.54 11.59 2.62
N GLY A 283 -11.02 11.76 3.85
CA GLY A 283 -10.19 11.83 5.05
C GLY A 283 -10.12 10.50 5.80
N ALA A 284 -9.21 10.42 6.78
CA ALA A 284 -8.99 9.22 7.59
C ALA A 284 -10.26 8.70 8.28
N ASP A 285 -11.09 9.59 8.82
CA ASP A 285 -12.34 9.21 9.51
C ASP A 285 -13.36 8.64 8.53
N THR A 286 -13.61 9.33 7.41
CA THR A 286 -14.52 8.86 6.36
C THR A 286 -14.07 7.53 5.78
N ARG A 287 -12.77 7.37 5.52
CA ARG A 287 -12.18 6.10 5.07
C ARG A 287 -12.46 4.97 6.04
N TYR A 288 -12.38 5.20 7.35
CA TYR A 288 -12.73 4.18 8.34
C TYR A 288 -14.22 3.87 8.36
N ASP A 289 -15.09 4.87 8.23
CA ASP A 289 -16.55 4.67 8.25
C ASP A 289 -17.05 3.95 7.00
N GLU A 290 -16.45 4.22 5.84
CA GLU A 290 -16.88 3.71 4.55
C GLU A 290 -16.19 2.39 4.17
N LEU A 291 -14.90 2.20 4.51
CA LEU A 291 -14.12 1.02 4.08
C LEU A 291 -14.07 -0.11 5.13
N THR A 292 -15.10 -0.25 5.96
CA THR A 292 -15.19 -1.33 6.97
C THR A 292 -16.45 -2.18 6.80
N CYS A 293 -16.57 -2.87 5.66
CA CYS A 293 -17.75 -3.67 5.31
C CYS A 293 -19.07 -2.87 5.34
N ASN A 294 -19.04 -1.62 4.87
CA ASN A 294 -20.19 -0.73 4.91
C ASN A 294 -21.11 -0.95 3.70
N GLU A 295 -22.37 -1.29 3.96
CA GLU A 295 -23.38 -1.54 2.91
C GLU A 295 -23.67 -0.29 2.07
N ARG A 296 -23.66 0.91 2.65
CA ARG A 296 -23.90 2.16 1.91
C ARG A 296 -22.76 2.46 0.94
N PHE A 297 -21.51 2.19 1.35
CA PHE A 297 -20.37 2.34 0.45
C PHE A 297 -20.39 1.30 -0.66
N LEU A 298 -20.74 0.04 -0.35
CA LEU A 298 -20.96 -0.97 -1.40
C LEU A 298 -22.06 -0.55 -2.38
N GLY A 299 -23.18 -0.01 -1.89
CA GLY A 299 -24.24 0.54 -2.71
C GLY A 299 -23.77 1.72 -3.58
N PHE A 300 -22.95 2.63 -3.04
CA PHE A 300 -22.32 3.67 -3.86
C PHE A 300 -21.52 3.07 -5.02
N LEU A 301 -20.71 2.03 -4.75
CA LEU A 301 -19.96 1.35 -5.81
C LEU A 301 -20.92 0.76 -6.85
N THR A 302 -21.90 -0.06 -6.44
CA THR A 302 -22.74 -0.83 -7.37
C THR A 302 -23.81 -0.02 -8.09
N ASP A 303 -24.43 0.92 -7.40
CA ASP A 303 -25.69 1.55 -7.82
C ASP A 303 -25.50 2.99 -8.31
N GLU A 304 -24.37 3.63 -7.96
CA GLU A 304 -24.07 5.01 -8.35
C GLU A 304 -22.81 5.08 -9.22
N LEU A 305 -21.68 4.56 -8.76
CA LEU A 305 -20.38 4.69 -9.43
C LEU A 305 -20.27 3.83 -10.70
N LEU A 306 -20.64 2.55 -10.64
CA LEU A 306 -20.61 1.68 -11.82
C LEU A 306 -21.55 2.18 -12.93
N PRO A 307 -22.82 2.56 -12.67
CA PRO A 307 -23.68 3.15 -13.68
C PRO A 307 -23.17 4.49 -14.23
N TRP A 308 -22.61 5.35 -13.37
CA TRP A 308 -21.99 6.62 -13.79
C TRP A 308 -20.83 6.40 -14.77
N ALA A 309 -20.03 5.37 -14.55
CA ALA A 309 -18.91 5.04 -15.42
C ALA A 309 -19.37 4.39 -16.73
N ALA A 310 -20.38 3.51 -16.67
CA ALA A 310 -20.95 2.87 -17.86
C ALA A 310 -21.64 3.85 -18.81
N SER A 311 -22.04 5.04 -18.34
CA SER A 311 -22.54 6.11 -19.21
C SER A 311 -21.44 6.87 -19.97
N ARG A 312 -20.16 6.53 -19.76
CA ARG A 312 -18.98 7.22 -20.31
C ARG A 312 -18.09 6.30 -21.15
N LEU A 313 -17.96 5.04 -20.77
CA LEU A 313 -17.17 4.03 -21.47
C LEU A 313 -18.00 2.75 -21.68
N PRO A 314 -17.70 1.94 -22.71
CA PRO A 314 -18.35 0.65 -22.92
C PRO A 314 -17.79 -0.35 -21.91
N LEU A 315 -18.35 -0.40 -20.70
CA LEU A 315 -17.88 -1.26 -19.61
C LEU A 315 -18.60 -2.60 -19.60
N THR A 316 -17.87 -3.66 -19.23
CA THR A 316 -18.44 -4.99 -19.02
C THR A 316 -19.52 -4.99 -17.93
N THR A 317 -20.54 -5.83 -18.12
CA THR A 317 -21.49 -6.21 -17.06
C THR A 317 -21.21 -7.62 -16.52
N ASP A 318 -20.26 -8.35 -17.11
CA ASP A 318 -19.80 -9.65 -16.61
C ASP A 318 -18.99 -9.48 -15.32
N PRO A 319 -19.43 -10.05 -14.18
CA PRO A 319 -18.73 -9.96 -12.92
C PRO A 319 -17.32 -10.56 -12.98
N ALA A 320 -17.10 -11.60 -13.79
CA ALA A 320 -15.80 -12.26 -13.89
C ALA A 320 -14.70 -11.33 -14.45
N ARG A 321 -15.10 -10.26 -15.16
CA ARG A 321 -14.26 -9.21 -15.74
C ARG A 321 -14.27 -7.90 -14.92
N THR A 322 -14.87 -7.90 -13.71
CA THR A 322 -14.93 -6.74 -12.81
C THR A 322 -14.18 -7.04 -11.50
N ILE A 323 -13.10 -6.31 -11.27
CA ILE A 323 -12.19 -6.47 -10.14
C ILE A 323 -12.47 -5.39 -9.10
N ALA A 324 -12.68 -5.80 -7.85
CA ALA A 324 -12.54 -4.91 -6.70
C ALA A 324 -11.13 -5.08 -6.12
N ALA A 325 -10.40 -3.96 -5.97
CA ALA A 325 -9.02 -3.96 -5.51
C ALA A 325 -8.78 -2.92 -4.42
N GLY A 326 -7.93 -3.26 -3.44
CA GLY A 326 -7.55 -2.31 -2.41
C GLY A 326 -6.58 -2.86 -1.37
N GLN A 327 -6.14 -1.96 -0.49
CA GLN A 327 -5.12 -2.24 0.52
C GLN A 327 -5.67 -1.96 1.92
N SER A 328 -5.27 -2.75 2.92
CA SER A 328 -5.73 -2.51 4.30
C SER A 328 -7.27 -2.57 4.39
N LEU A 329 -7.91 -1.49 4.85
CA LEU A 329 -9.37 -1.32 4.78
C LEU A 329 -9.92 -1.44 3.35
N GLY A 330 -9.22 -0.92 2.33
CA GLY A 330 -9.61 -1.14 0.94
C GLY A 330 -9.58 -2.61 0.55
N GLY A 331 -8.61 -3.39 1.05
CA GLY A 331 -8.55 -4.85 0.80
C GLY A 331 -9.69 -5.60 1.49
N LEU A 332 -10.06 -5.17 2.71
CA LEU A 332 -11.25 -5.66 3.40
C LEU A 332 -12.53 -5.36 2.60
N THR A 333 -12.69 -4.11 2.13
CA THR A 333 -13.86 -3.69 1.33
C THR A 333 -13.92 -4.40 -0.01
N ALA A 334 -12.79 -4.62 -0.68
CA ALA A 334 -12.73 -5.37 -1.93
C ALA A 334 -13.24 -6.81 -1.74
N ALA A 335 -12.76 -7.50 -0.70
CA ALA A 335 -13.25 -8.83 -0.37
C ALA A 335 -14.73 -8.84 0.07
N TYR A 336 -15.17 -7.81 0.80
CA TYR A 336 -16.57 -7.63 1.15
C TYR A 336 -17.45 -7.41 -0.08
N ALA A 337 -16.99 -6.65 -1.08
CA ALA A 337 -17.70 -6.44 -2.34
C ALA A 337 -17.88 -7.76 -3.12
N GLY A 338 -16.83 -8.60 -3.18
CA GLY A 338 -16.94 -9.95 -3.73
C GLY A 338 -17.90 -10.85 -2.94
N TYR A 339 -17.92 -10.74 -1.61
CA TYR A 339 -18.84 -11.50 -0.75
C TYR A 339 -20.31 -11.07 -0.90
N ALA A 340 -20.58 -9.77 -0.85
CA ALA A 340 -21.94 -9.22 -0.76
C ALA A 340 -22.55 -8.88 -2.13
N ALA A 341 -21.73 -8.61 -3.15
CA ALA A 341 -22.17 -8.33 -4.51
C ALA A 341 -21.40 -9.17 -5.56
N PRO A 342 -21.37 -10.51 -5.45
CA PRO A 342 -20.66 -11.38 -6.42
C PRO A 342 -21.23 -11.29 -7.84
N HIS A 343 -22.46 -10.80 -7.99
CA HIS A 343 -23.11 -10.50 -9.27
C HIS A 343 -22.63 -9.20 -9.92
N ARG A 344 -21.72 -8.45 -9.27
CA ARG A 344 -21.04 -7.26 -9.80
C ARG A 344 -19.53 -7.41 -9.76
N PHE A 345 -18.98 -8.04 -8.72
CA PHE A 345 -17.55 -8.22 -8.50
C PHE A 345 -17.18 -9.71 -8.43
N GLY A 346 -16.75 -10.29 -9.55
CA GLY A 346 -16.32 -11.69 -9.65
C GLY A 346 -14.81 -11.88 -9.40
N ALA A 347 -14.07 -10.81 -9.14
CA ALA A 347 -12.64 -10.87 -8.83
C ALA A 347 -12.26 -9.88 -7.72
N VAL A 348 -11.40 -10.34 -6.81
CA VAL A 348 -10.91 -9.58 -5.66
C VAL A 348 -9.38 -9.58 -5.66
N LEU A 349 -8.80 -8.39 -5.53
CA LEU A 349 -7.37 -8.19 -5.26
C LEU A 349 -7.22 -7.44 -3.93
N ALA A 350 -6.89 -8.17 -2.86
CA ALA A 350 -6.80 -7.60 -1.51
C ALA A 350 -5.39 -7.72 -0.95
N GLN A 351 -4.77 -6.57 -0.71
CA GLN A 351 -3.38 -6.48 -0.25
C GLN A 351 -3.35 -6.04 1.21
N SER A 352 -2.72 -6.83 2.06
CA SER A 352 -2.64 -6.61 3.51
C SER A 352 -4.01 -6.28 4.11
N GLY A 353 -5.04 -7.02 3.68
CA GLY A 353 -6.43 -6.72 4.02
C GLY A 353 -6.65 -6.68 5.53
N SER A 354 -7.44 -5.71 6.01
CA SER A 354 -7.76 -5.55 7.43
C SER A 354 -8.77 -6.58 7.92
N PHE A 355 -8.52 -7.86 7.64
CA PHE A 355 -9.41 -8.97 7.95
C PHE A 355 -9.53 -9.24 9.45
N TRP A 356 -8.71 -8.60 10.29
CA TRP A 356 -8.92 -8.55 11.75
C TRP A 356 -10.19 -7.79 12.13
N TRP A 357 -10.78 -7.00 11.23
CA TRP A 357 -11.93 -6.14 11.52
C TRP A 357 -13.18 -6.95 11.92
N PRO A 358 -13.98 -6.46 12.89
CA PRO A 358 -13.70 -5.34 13.80
C PRO A 358 -12.69 -5.69 14.90
N ASN A 359 -12.03 -4.68 15.46
CA ASN A 359 -11.20 -4.89 16.65
C ASN A 359 -12.08 -4.98 17.92
N GLY A 360 -12.40 -6.20 18.33
CA GLY A 360 -13.21 -6.49 19.51
C GLY A 360 -14.14 -7.69 19.31
N PRO A 361 -15.30 -7.72 19.99
CA PRO A 361 -16.33 -8.73 19.74
C PRO A 361 -16.70 -8.79 18.25
N GLY A 362 -16.78 -10.00 17.71
CA GLY A 362 -17.06 -10.22 16.29
C GLY A 362 -15.86 -10.00 15.36
N ALA A 363 -14.63 -9.92 15.89
CA ALA A 363 -13.40 -9.85 15.08
C ALA A 363 -13.37 -10.90 13.97
N GLU A 364 -12.74 -10.52 12.86
CA GLU A 364 -12.71 -11.34 11.64
C GLU A 364 -14.09 -11.66 11.08
N TRP A 365 -14.98 -10.68 11.18
CA TRP A 365 -16.37 -10.81 10.78
C TRP A 365 -16.53 -11.31 9.34
N LEU A 366 -15.75 -10.76 8.40
CA LEU A 366 -15.83 -11.16 6.99
C LEU A 366 -15.38 -12.61 6.78
N THR A 367 -14.32 -13.03 7.46
CA THR A 367 -13.84 -14.42 7.42
C THR A 367 -14.92 -15.38 7.92
N ALA A 368 -15.57 -15.07 9.04
CA ALA A 368 -16.67 -15.87 9.57
C ALA A 368 -17.86 -15.95 8.60
N ARG A 369 -18.21 -14.85 7.94
CA ARG A 369 -19.27 -14.81 6.93
C ARG A 369 -18.96 -15.65 5.69
N LEU A 370 -17.72 -15.60 5.20
CA LEU A 370 -17.28 -16.44 4.08
C LEU A 370 -17.26 -17.94 4.44
N ALA A 371 -16.94 -18.28 5.69
CA ALA A 371 -16.99 -19.66 6.17
C ALA A 371 -18.42 -20.22 6.15
N GLU A 372 -19.41 -19.40 6.52
CA GLU A 372 -20.83 -19.78 6.59
C GLU A 372 -21.52 -19.80 5.21
N ALA A 373 -21.15 -18.90 4.29
CA ALA A 373 -21.80 -18.75 3.00
C ALA A 373 -21.53 -19.93 2.04
N PRO A 374 -22.41 -20.23 1.06
CA PRO A 374 -22.04 -21.11 -0.04
C PRO A 374 -20.84 -20.54 -0.81
N ARG A 375 -20.10 -21.40 -1.52
CA ARG A 375 -19.01 -20.94 -2.40
C ARG A 375 -19.60 -19.99 -3.45
N LEU A 376 -19.00 -18.81 -3.59
CA LEU A 376 -19.39 -17.77 -4.52
C LEU A 376 -18.53 -17.86 -5.80
N PRO A 377 -19.03 -17.37 -6.96
CA PRO A 377 -18.27 -17.33 -8.21
C PRO A 377 -17.27 -16.16 -8.21
N VAL A 378 -16.37 -16.12 -7.23
CA VAL A 378 -15.41 -15.04 -7.02
C VAL A 378 -13.99 -15.60 -6.94
N ARG A 379 -13.08 -14.98 -7.69
CA ARG A 379 -11.65 -15.30 -7.66
C ARG A 379 -10.93 -14.37 -6.70
N PHE A 380 -10.10 -14.93 -5.82
CA PHE A 380 -9.37 -14.17 -4.80
C PHE A 380 -7.87 -14.16 -5.09
N ARG A 381 -7.27 -12.96 -5.09
CA ARG A 381 -5.83 -12.73 -4.98
C ARG A 381 -5.56 -11.97 -3.70
N LEU A 382 -4.87 -12.61 -2.79
CA LEU A 382 -4.56 -12.09 -1.47
C LEU A 382 -3.06 -11.93 -1.34
N SER A 383 -2.60 -10.84 -0.72
CA SER A 383 -1.21 -10.74 -0.28
C SER A 383 -1.08 -10.08 1.07
N ALA A 384 0.02 -10.31 1.78
CA ALA A 384 0.32 -9.67 3.06
C ALA A 384 1.83 -9.60 3.33
N GLY A 385 2.28 -8.57 4.05
CA GLY A 385 3.67 -8.43 4.43
C GLY A 385 4.06 -9.34 5.60
N GLU A 386 5.22 -10.00 5.49
CA GLU A 386 5.79 -10.85 6.54
C GLU A 386 5.99 -10.08 7.87
N GLN A 387 6.20 -8.76 7.81
CA GLN A 387 6.39 -7.94 9.01
C GLN A 387 5.09 -7.47 9.65
N GLU A 388 3.92 -7.78 9.09
CA GLU A 388 2.62 -7.32 9.60
C GLU A 388 2.06 -8.19 10.73
N TRP A 389 2.77 -8.32 11.86
CA TRP A 389 2.44 -9.29 12.92
C TRP A 389 1.00 -9.25 13.46
N VAL A 390 0.29 -8.12 13.30
CA VAL A 390 -1.12 -7.97 13.66
C VAL A 390 -2.07 -8.43 12.54
N ALA A 391 -1.80 -8.04 11.30
CA ALA A 391 -2.70 -8.27 10.16
C ALA A 391 -2.46 -9.63 9.48
N LEU A 392 -1.20 -10.07 9.45
CA LEU A 392 -0.77 -11.30 8.78
C LEU A 392 -1.54 -12.54 9.26
N PRO A 393 -1.75 -12.78 10.58
CA PRO A 393 -2.52 -13.94 11.03
C PRO A 393 -3.97 -13.94 10.52
N ALA A 394 -4.61 -12.76 10.42
CA ALA A 394 -5.98 -12.65 9.91
C ALA A 394 -6.04 -12.88 8.39
N CYS A 395 -5.02 -12.44 7.63
CA CYS A 395 -4.90 -12.73 6.21
C CYS A 395 -4.74 -14.24 5.95
N ARG A 396 -3.88 -14.91 6.72
CA ARG A 396 -3.70 -16.37 6.66
C ARG A 396 -5.01 -17.11 6.95
N ARG A 397 -5.73 -16.74 8.01
CA ARG A 397 -7.02 -17.37 8.36
C ARG A 397 -8.10 -17.18 7.29
N LEU A 398 -8.15 -16.02 6.64
CA LEU A 398 -9.05 -15.82 5.50
C LEU A 398 -8.69 -16.77 4.35
N HIS A 399 -7.41 -16.86 3.99
CA HIS A 399 -6.96 -17.79 2.95
C HIS A 399 -7.27 -19.26 3.29
N ASP A 400 -7.03 -19.67 4.54
CA ASP A 400 -7.34 -21.03 5.00
C ASP A 400 -8.84 -21.33 4.90
N THR A 401 -9.68 -20.34 5.23
CA THR A 401 -11.13 -20.42 5.07
C THR A 401 -11.52 -20.55 3.60
N LEU A 402 -10.95 -19.75 2.69
CA LEU A 402 -11.21 -19.88 1.26
C LEU A 402 -10.80 -21.28 0.75
N THR A 403 -9.65 -21.78 1.18
CA THR A 403 -9.19 -23.13 0.83
C THR A 403 -10.20 -24.20 1.31
N ALA A 404 -10.63 -24.13 2.57
CA ALA A 404 -11.61 -25.05 3.13
C ALA A 404 -12.99 -24.97 2.45
N LYS A 405 -13.32 -23.83 1.83
CA LYS A 405 -14.56 -23.61 1.06
C LYS A 405 -14.45 -24.01 -0.42
N GLY A 406 -13.31 -24.56 -0.85
CA GLY A 406 -13.10 -25.06 -2.21
C GLY A 406 -12.81 -23.98 -3.24
N TYR A 407 -12.22 -22.84 -2.82
CA TYR A 407 -11.67 -21.85 -3.75
C TYR A 407 -10.25 -22.28 -4.18
N ASP A 408 -10.15 -23.36 -4.96
CA ASP A 408 -8.87 -23.96 -5.39
C ASP A 408 -8.01 -23.02 -6.27
N ASP A 409 -8.64 -22.01 -6.86
CA ASP A 409 -8.03 -20.98 -7.68
C ASP A 409 -7.67 -19.72 -6.89
N ALA A 410 -7.95 -19.66 -5.58
CA ALA A 410 -7.45 -18.59 -4.73
C ALA A 410 -5.91 -18.60 -4.71
N ARG A 411 -5.30 -17.42 -4.69
CA ARG A 411 -3.86 -17.25 -4.55
C ARG A 411 -3.58 -16.38 -3.35
N TYR A 412 -2.58 -16.78 -2.57
CA TYR A 412 -2.09 -16.04 -1.43
C TYR A 412 -0.57 -15.93 -1.49
N ARG A 413 -0.05 -14.72 -1.35
CA ARG A 413 1.39 -14.45 -1.30
C ARG A 413 1.77 -13.69 -0.04
N GLU A 414 2.86 -14.12 0.58
CA GLU A 414 3.55 -13.31 1.57
C GLU A 414 4.78 -12.67 0.93
N PHE A 415 4.97 -11.38 1.19
CA PHE A 415 6.12 -10.63 0.69
C PHE A 415 6.99 -10.13 1.84
N ASN A 416 8.29 -10.04 1.61
CA ASN A 416 9.23 -9.55 2.62
C ASN A 416 9.16 -8.02 2.73
N GLY A 417 8.13 -7.55 3.43
CA GLY A 417 7.83 -6.15 3.65
C GLY A 417 6.76 -5.97 4.73
N GLY A 418 6.38 -4.70 4.92
CA GLY A 418 5.35 -4.29 5.86
C GLY A 418 4.02 -3.88 5.21
N HIS A 419 3.27 -3.06 5.93
CA HIS A 419 1.99 -2.51 5.53
C HIS A 419 2.23 -1.21 4.74
N ASP A 420 2.69 -1.37 3.50
CA ASP A 420 3.43 -0.34 2.79
C ASP A 420 3.08 -0.26 1.30
N TYR A 421 2.78 0.95 0.82
CA TYR A 421 2.55 1.21 -0.60
C TYR A 421 3.75 0.89 -1.48
N LEU A 422 4.98 0.98 -0.94
CA LEU A 422 6.17 0.53 -1.64
C LEU A 422 6.03 -0.93 -2.06
N CYS A 423 5.51 -1.78 -1.17
CA CYS A 423 5.31 -3.19 -1.43
C CYS A 423 4.09 -3.42 -2.31
N TRP A 424 2.97 -2.78 -1.97
CA TRP A 424 1.68 -2.98 -2.65
C TRP A 424 1.72 -2.63 -4.15
N ARG A 425 2.65 -1.78 -4.60
CA ARG A 425 2.87 -1.50 -6.03
C ARG A 425 3.18 -2.75 -6.85
N THR A 426 4.09 -3.62 -6.39
CA THR A 426 4.42 -4.86 -7.11
C THR A 426 3.32 -5.89 -6.94
N GLU A 427 2.76 -5.98 -5.73
CA GLU A 427 1.64 -6.86 -5.44
C GLU A 427 0.40 -6.56 -6.32
N LEU A 428 0.20 -5.29 -6.69
CA LEU A 428 -0.91 -4.87 -7.55
C LEU A 428 -0.66 -5.33 -8.99
N ALA A 429 0.56 -5.10 -9.49
CA ALA A 429 0.96 -5.52 -10.83
C ALA A 429 0.82 -7.04 -11.02
N ASP A 430 1.35 -7.82 -10.07
CA ASP A 430 1.31 -9.29 -10.11
C ASP A 430 -0.14 -9.79 -10.00
N GLY A 431 -0.92 -9.26 -9.05
CA GLY A 431 -2.32 -9.67 -8.86
C GLY A 431 -3.21 -9.36 -10.06
N LEU A 432 -2.97 -8.24 -10.75
CA LEU A 432 -3.68 -7.92 -12.01
C LEU A 432 -3.33 -8.92 -13.11
N CYS A 433 -2.04 -9.26 -13.27
CA CYS A 433 -1.61 -10.28 -14.23
C CYS A 433 -2.20 -11.67 -13.90
N GLU A 434 -2.32 -12.03 -12.62
CA GLU A 434 -2.91 -13.32 -12.22
C GLU A 434 -4.44 -13.40 -12.40
N LEU A 435 -5.13 -12.25 -12.48
CA LEU A 435 -6.58 -12.18 -12.67
C LEU A 435 -6.98 -12.01 -14.13
N LEU A 436 -6.21 -11.22 -14.89
CA LEU A 436 -6.54 -10.81 -16.25
C LEU A 436 -5.55 -11.33 -17.30
N GLY A 437 -4.45 -11.96 -16.88
CA GLY A 437 -3.40 -12.40 -17.79
C GLY A 437 -3.95 -13.33 -18.86
N VAL A 438 -3.59 -13.04 -20.11
CA VAL A 438 -3.93 -13.88 -21.25
C VAL A 438 -3.04 -15.13 -21.19
N PRO A 439 -3.60 -16.36 -21.22
CA PRO A 439 -2.79 -17.56 -21.35
C PRO A 439 -1.91 -17.42 -22.60
N ARG A 440 -0.60 -17.59 -22.43
CA ARG A 440 0.34 -17.61 -23.56
C ARG A 440 0.20 -18.87 -24.40
#